data_AF-A0A178XIB1-F1
#
_entry.id   AF-A0A178XIB1-F1
#
_cell.length_a   1.000
_cell.length_b   1.000
_cell.length_c   1.000
_cell.angle_alpha   90.00
_cell.angle_beta   90.00
_cell.angle_gamma   90.00
#
_symmetry.space_group_name_H-M   'P 1'
#
loop_
_entity.id
_entity.type
_entity.pdbx_description
1 polymer ?
#
loop_
_entity_poly.entity_id
_entity_poly.type
_entity_poly.pdbx_seq_one_letter_code
_entity_poly.pdbx_strand_id
1 'polypeptide(L)'
;MAAPQLSVRSAKARDLAHRLARRENRSIADIVERALELYEVREAGREPAAAFYTRLSASYGADVDLEAVIREGRKAHTGPEL
;
A
#
# COMPACT_ATOMS: atom_id res chain seq x y z
N MET A 1 8.22 -1.56 -29.35
CA MET A 1 6.92 -0.85 -29.25
C MET A 1 7.16 0.38 -28.39
N ALA A 2 6.80 1.59 -28.86
CA ALA A 2 6.97 2.80 -28.05
C ALA A 2 5.98 2.78 -26.89
N ALA A 3 6.47 2.89 -25.66
CA ALA A 3 5.61 3.05 -24.49
C ALA A 3 4.76 4.33 -24.66
N PRO A 4 3.48 4.33 -24.22
CA PRO A 4 2.64 5.51 -24.28
C PRO A 4 3.30 6.66 -23.51
N GLN A 5 3.52 7.79 -24.19
CA GLN A 5 4.13 8.97 -23.58
C GLN A 5 3.08 9.72 -22.75
N LEU A 6 3.40 9.97 -21.48
CA LEU A 6 2.57 10.78 -20.60
C LEU A 6 2.66 12.28 -20.99
N SER A 7 1.52 12.88 -21.34
CA SER A 7 1.45 14.31 -21.68
C SER A 7 0.83 15.13 -20.55
N VAL A 8 1.63 16.00 -19.93
CA VAL A 8 1.16 16.95 -18.91
C VAL A 8 0.82 18.29 -19.58
N ARG A 9 -0.48 18.58 -19.70
CA ARG A 9 -0.97 19.79 -20.38
C ARG A 9 -0.86 21.06 -19.55
N SER A 10 -1.10 20.97 -18.24
CA SER A 10 -1.01 22.11 -17.33
C SER A 10 0.45 22.56 -17.15
N ALA A 11 0.71 23.85 -17.35
CA ALA A 11 2.03 24.45 -17.12
C ALA A 11 2.51 24.23 -15.68
N LYS A 12 1.63 24.48 -14.70
CA LYS A 12 1.92 24.27 -13.28
C LYS A 12 2.30 22.82 -12.96
N ALA A 13 1.59 21.85 -13.54
CA ALA A 13 1.87 20.44 -13.31
C ALA A 13 3.21 20.02 -13.95
N ARG A 14 3.53 20.57 -15.12
CA ARG A 14 4.82 20.36 -15.79
C ARG A 14 5.98 20.88 -14.97
N ASP A 15 5.89 22.11 -14.46
CA ASP A 15 6.93 22.72 -13.64
C ASP A 15 7.17 21.94 -12.34
N LEU A 16 6.08 21.47 -11.72
CA LEU A 16 6.15 20.64 -10.53
C LEU A 16 6.82 19.28 -10.81
N ALA A 17 6.45 18.61 -11.90
CA ALA A 17 7.05 17.34 -12.29
C ALA A 17 8.55 17.49 -12.63
N HIS A 18 8.93 18.54 -13.35
CA HIS A 18 10.35 18.83 -13.63
C HIS A 18 11.16 19.08 -12.36
N ARG A 19 10.63 19.86 -11.42
CA ARG A 19 11.30 20.16 -10.16
C ARG A 19 11.51 18.91 -9.30
N LEU A 20 10.51 18.04 -9.23
CA LEU A 20 10.60 16.77 -8.50
C LEU A 20 11.57 15.79 -9.18
N ALA A 21 11.49 15.65 -10.50
CA ALA A 21 12.39 14.79 -11.28
C ALA A 21 13.87 15.18 -11.09
N ARG A 22 14.19 16.48 -11.10
CA ARG A 22 15.54 16.98 -10.83
C ARG A 22 16.01 16.67 -9.40
N ARG A 23 15.13 16.83 -8.41
CA ARG A 23 15.48 16.60 -7.00
C ARG A 23 15.74 15.13 -6.70
N GLU A 24 14.98 14.24 -7.33
CA GLU A 24 15.02 12.80 -7.04
C GLU A 24 15.85 12.00 -8.04
N ASN A 25 16.47 12.67 -9.02
CA ASN A 25 17.25 12.08 -10.11
C ASN A 25 16.48 10.95 -10.82
N ARG A 26 15.23 11.23 -11.20
CA ARG A 26 14.28 10.28 -11.81
C ARG A 26 13.67 10.86 -13.08
N SER A 27 13.09 10.00 -13.91
CA SER A 27 12.34 10.47 -15.08
C SER A 27 11.04 11.16 -14.65
N ILE A 28 10.53 12.05 -15.51
CA ILE A 28 9.25 12.72 -15.27
C ILE A 28 8.10 11.70 -15.23
N ALA A 29 8.17 10.66 -16.07
CA ALA A 29 7.18 9.58 -16.09
C ALA A 29 7.13 8.87 -14.72
N ASP A 30 8.28 8.43 -14.20
CA ASP A 30 8.36 7.74 -12.90
C ASP A 30 7.81 8.60 -11.75
N ILE A 31 8.08 9.90 -11.77
CA ILE A 31 7.58 10.82 -10.74
C ILE A 31 6.06 10.93 -10.80
N VAL A 32 5.48 11.09 -12.00
CA VAL A 32 4.04 11.26 -12.13
C VAL A 32 3.31 9.96 -11.83
N GLU A 33 3.80 8.81 -12.29
CA GLU A 33 3.23 7.51 -11.98
C GLU A 33 3.19 7.27 -10.45
N ARG A 34 4.33 7.45 -9.76
CA ARG A 34 4.36 7.30 -8.30
C ARG A 34 3.48 8.32 -7.57
N ALA A 35 3.39 9.56 -8.08
CA ALA A 35 2.52 10.56 -7.50
C ALA A 35 1.04 10.17 -7.64
N LEU A 36 0.64 9.59 -8.78
CA LEU A 36 -0.72 9.11 -9.02
C LEU A 36 -1.03 7.87 -8.17
N GLU A 37 -0.11 6.92 -8.05
CA GLU A 37 -0.26 5.76 -7.15
C GLU A 37 -0.44 6.20 -5.69
N LEU A 38 0.38 7.15 -5.22
CA LEU A 38 0.26 7.70 -3.87
C LEU A 38 -1.05 8.44 -3.67
N TYR A 39 -1.51 9.19 -4.67
CA TYR A 39 -2.80 9.86 -4.63
C TYR A 39 -3.93 8.84 -4.56
N GLU A 40 -3.90 7.78 -5.36
CA GLU A 40 -4.88 6.70 -5.32
C GLU A 40 -4.92 6.03 -3.95
N VAL A 41 -3.78 5.67 -3.37
CA VAL A 41 -3.72 5.07 -2.03
C VAL A 41 -4.30 5.99 -0.96
N ARG A 42 -4.09 7.31 -1.08
CA ARG A 42 -4.56 8.29 -0.09
C ARG A 42 -6.03 8.66 -0.25
N GLU A 43 -6.47 8.87 -1.49
CA GLU A 43 -7.74 9.53 -1.79
C GLU A 43 -8.79 8.57 -2.37
N ALA A 44 -8.42 7.45 -2.98
CA ALA A 44 -9.36 6.51 -3.60
C ALA A 44 -10.09 5.61 -2.58
N GLY A 45 -10.27 6.07 -1.35
CA GLY A 45 -11.21 5.48 -0.39
C GLY A 45 -10.79 4.13 0.18
N ARG A 46 -9.49 3.82 0.23
CA ARG A 46 -9.04 2.68 1.04
C ARG A 46 -9.25 3.02 2.50
N GLU A 47 -10.03 2.18 3.18
CA GLU A 47 -10.18 2.24 4.63
C GLU A 47 -8.78 2.19 5.27
N PRO A 48 -8.41 3.17 6.12
CA PRO A 48 -7.14 3.12 6.84
C PRO A 48 -7.00 1.79 7.57
N ALA A 49 -5.81 1.19 7.59
CA ALA A 49 -5.60 -0.12 8.21
C ALA A 49 -6.14 -0.18 9.66
N ALA A 50 -5.96 0.90 10.43
CA ALA A 50 -6.52 1.02 11.77
C ALA A 50 -8.06 0.93 11.77
N ALA A 51 -8.73 1.68 10.90
CA ALA A 51 -10.19 1.64 10.76
C ALA A 51 -10.67 0.25 10.31
N PHE A 52 -9.94 -0.39 9.39
CA PHE A 52 -10.21 -1.76 8.94
C PHE A 52 -10.14 -2.76 10.09
N TYR A 53 -9.05 -2.77 10.87
CA TYR A 53 -8.92 -3.71 11.98
C TYR A 53 -9.92 -3.44 13.11
N THR A 54 -10.23 -2.17 13.39
CA THR A 54 -11.30 -1.81 14.34
C THR A 54 -12.66 -2.33 13.86
N ARG A 55 -13.02 -2.11 12.60
CA ARG A 55 -14.29 -2.60 12.03
C ARG A 55 -14.33 -4.12 12.01
N LEU A 56 -13.25 -4.77 11.61
CA LEU A 56 -13.13 -6.23 11.58
C LEU A 56 -13.30 -6.83 12.98
N SER A 57 -12.60 -6.27 13.98
CA SER A 57 -12.73 -6.70 15.37
C SER A 57 -14.12 -6.44 15.94
N ALA A 58 -14.75 -5.30 15.63
CA ALA A 58 -16.11 -5.01 16.07
C ALA A 58 -17.15 -5.94 15.43
N SER A 59 -16.95 -6.32 14.16
CA SER A 59 -17.91 -7.12 13.38
C SER A 59 -17.75 -8.63 13.57
N TYR A 60 -16.51 -9.10 13.80
CA TYR A 60 -16.17 -10.53 13.80
C TYR A 60 -15.29 -10.95 14.99
N GLY A 61 -14.94 -10.03 15.89
CA GLY A 61 -14.03 -10.31 17.01
C GLY A 61 -14.59 -11.26 18.05
N ALA A 62 -15.88 -11.56 18.03
CA ALA A 62 -16.52 -12.55 18.88
C ALA A 62 -16.82 -13.89 18.15
N ASP A 63 -16.70 -13.94 16.82
CA ASP A 63 -17.05 -15.12 16.02
C ASP A 63 -15.90 -16.12 15.91
N VAL A 64 -14.67 -15.69 16.16
CA VAL A 64 -13.46 -16.52 16.09
C VAL A 64 -12.75 -16.50 17.44
N ASP A 65 -12.77 -17.63 18.13
CA ASP A 65 -11.89 -17.86 19.27
C ASP A 65 -10.46 -18.11 18.76
N LEU A 66 -9.69 -17.01 18.68
CA LEU A 66 -8.31 -17.03 18.23
C LEU A 66 -7.44 -17.95 19.09
N GLU A 67 -7.71 -18.06 20.39
CA GLU A 67 -6.93 -18.90 21.29
C GLU A 67 -7.19 -20.39 21.01
N ALA A 68 -8.44 -20.76 20.70
CA ALA A 68 -8.79 -22.10 20.24
C ALA A 68 -8.11 -22.44 18.90
N VAL A 69 -8.17 -21.56 17.90
CA VAL A 69 -7.55 -21.75 16.58
C VAL A 69 -6.03 -21.85 16.68
N ILE A 70 -5.39 -20.99 17.48
CA ILE A 70 -3.95 -21.03 17.71
C ILE A 70 -3.56 -22.36 18.37
N ARG A 71 -4.32 -22.82 19.37
CA ARG A 71 -4.07 -24.11 20.04
C ARG A 71 -4.22 -25.29 19.09
N GLU A 72 -5.23 -25.30 18.24
CA GLU A 72 -5.44 -26.34 17.22
C GLU A 72 -4.32 -26.35 16.17
N GLY A 73 -3.89 -25.18 15.70
CA GLY A 73 -2.84 -25.05 14.70
C GLY A 73 -1.41 -25.22 15.25
N ARG A 74 -1.22 -25.21 16.56
CA ARG A 74 0.10 -25.29 17.19
C ARG A 74 0.69 -26.69 17.04
N LYS A 75 1.63 -26.86 16.12
CA LYS A 75 2.53 -28.01 16.12
C LYS A 75 3.69 -27.74 17.08
N ALA A 76 3.69 -28.43 18.21
CA ALA A 76 4.84 -28.43 19.11
C ALA A 76 6.03 -29.06 18.37
N HIS A 77 7.01 -28.24 18.01
CA HIS A 77 8.29 -28.75 17.56
C HIS A 77 9.03 -29.27 18.80
N THR A 78 9.13 -30.59 18.92
CA THR A 78 10.13 -31.20 19.78
C THR A 78 11.48 -30.73 19.25
N GLY A 79 12.24 -30.04 20.09
CA GLY A 79 13.56 -29.53 19.74
C GLY A 79 14.48 -30.63 19.20
N PRO A 80 15.66 -30.27 18.66
CA PRO A 80 16.60 -31.25 18.15
C PRO A 80 16.87 -32.36 19.19
N GLU A 81 16.85 -33.62 18.75
CA GLU A 81 17.32 -34.75 19.56
C GLU A 81 18.82 -34.53 19.82
N LEU A 82 19.17 -34.33 21.09
CA LEU A 82 20.55 -34.14 21.57
C LEU A 82 21.14 -35.47 22.03
#